data_AF-A0A7D6VWZ6-F1
#
_entry.id   AF-A0A7D6VWZ6-F1
#
_cell.length_a   1.000
_cell.length_b   1.000
_cell.length_c   1.000
_cell.angle_alpha   90.00
_cell.angle_beta   90.00
_cell.angle_gamma   90.00
#
_symmetry.space_group_name_H-M   'P 1'
#
loop_
_entity.id
_entity.type
_entity.pdbx_description
1 polymer ?
#
loop_
_entity_poly.entity_id
_entity_poly.type
_entity_poly.pdbx_seq_one_letter_code
_entity_poly.pdbx_strand_id
1 'polypeptide(L)'
;MVSFKKMWEDVNSLVIAGKFNDLENIKSYEEGFIVNNEGETMFLDSQDFIDFWCKMLLYREIDMSSKLNNQNDNFNLVYMLVRQLPYIEENQGKLTLMSSFVEKH
;
A
#
# COMPACT_ATOMS: atom_id res chain seq x y z
N MET A 1 -4.45 9.89 -13.89
CA MET A 1 -4.32 9.55 -12.45
C MET A 1 -4.43 8.04 -12.35
N VAL A 2 -3.60 7.39 -11.53
CA VAL A 2 -3.68 5.93 -11.37
C VAL A 2 -5.00 5.57 -10.68
N SER A 3 -5.85 4.79 -11.35
CA SER A 3 -7.13 4.38 -10.80
C SER A 3 -6.93 3.44 -9.61
N PHE A 4 -7.93 3.39 -8.72
CA PHE A 4 -7.91 2.43 -7.59
C PHE A 4 -7.73 0.99 -8.09
N LYS A 5 -8.43 0.61 -9.16
CA LYS A 5 -8.31 -0.73 -9.77
C LYS A 5 -6.88 -1.04 -10.19
N LYS A 6 -6.23 -0.11 -10.90
CA LYS A 6 -4.84 -0.28 -11.34
C LYS A 6 -3.89 -0.40 -10.16
N MET A 7 -4.09 0.42 -9.13
CA MET A 7 -3.30 0.34 -7.90
C MET A 7 -3.45 -1.02 -7.21
N TRP A 8 -4.68 -1.50 -7.07
CA TRP A 8 -4.95 -2.80 -6.47
C TRP A 8 -4.30 -3.95 -7.26
N GLU A 9 -4.40 -3.92 -8.59
CA GLU A 9 -3.74 -4.89 -9.48
C GLU A 9 -2.21 -4.87 -9.33
N ASP A 10 -1.61 -3.69 -9.16
CA ASP A 10 -0.17 -3.53 -8.98
C ASP A 10 0.29 -4.03 -7.61
N VAL A 11 -0.46 -3.76 -6.54
CA VAL A 11 -0.19 -4.34 -5.21
C VAL A 11 -0.25 -5.87 -5.28
N ASN A 12 -1.31 -6.43 -5.87
CA ASN A 12 -1.44 -7.88 -6.06
C ASN A 12 -0.24 -8.46 -6.81
N SER A 13 0.17 -7.82 -7.89
CA SER A 13 1.31 -8.26 -8.71
C SER A 13 2.61 -8.27 -7.92
N LEU A 14 2.84 -7.27 -7.05
CA LEU A 14 4.01 -7.23 -6.17
C LEU A 14 3.97 -8.33 -5.11
N VAL A 15 2.78 -8.62 -4.55
CA VAL A 15 2.62 -9.64 -3.50
C VAL A 15 2.90 -11.02 -4.08
N ILE A 16 2.29 -11.33 -5.23
CA ILE A 16 2.47 -12.60 -5.94
C ILE A 16 3.93 -12.80 -6.36
N ALA A 17 4.60 -11.72 -6.76
CA ALA A 17 6.02 -11.76 -7.12
C ALA A 17 6.96 -11.92 -5.91
N GLY A 18 6.44 -11.90 -4.67
CA GLY A 18 7.23 -12.01 -3.45
C GLY A 18 8.20 -10.85 -3.25
N LYS A 19 7.88 -9.66 -3.77
CA LYS A 19 8.81 -8.49 -3.79
C LYS A 19 8.75 -7.61 -2.54
N PHE A 20 8.20 -8.11 -1.43
CA PHE A 20 8.13 -7.38 -0.17
C PHE A 20 9.26 -7.81 0.75
N ASN A 21 10.28 -6.96 0.86
CA ASN A 21 11.46 -7.23 1.69
C ASN A 21 11.18 -7.09 3.20
N ASP A 22 10.12 -6.37 3.58
CA ASP A 22 9.86 -5.97 4.97
C ASP A 22 8.66 -6.68 5.62
N LEU A 23 8.00 -7.60 4.92
CA LEU A 23 6.84 -8.33 5.42
C LEU A 23 7.13 -9.83 5.36
N GLU A 24 7.31 -10.46 6.52
CA GLU A 24 7.46 -11.90 6.60
C GLU A 24 6.12 -12.58 6.26
N ASN A 25 6.11 -13.46 5.25
CA ASN A 25 5.00 -14.36 4.95
C ASN A 25 3.65 -13.70 4.60
N ILE A 26 3.60 -12.95 3.48
CA ILE A 26 2.34 -12.60 2.83
C ILE A 26 1.85 -13.79 1.97
N LYS A 27 0.58 -14.16 2.12
CA LYS A 27 -0.10 -15.13 1.25
C LYS A 27 -1.22 -14.45 0.46
N SER A 28 -1.20 -14.58 -0.85
CA SER A 28 -2.27 -14.08 -1.73
C SER A 28 -3.42 -15.07 -1.85
N TYR A 29 -4.64 -14.55 -1.84
CA TYR A 29 -5.91 -15.24 -2.09
C TYR A 29 -6.69 -14.45 -3.15
N GLU A 30 -7.79 -15.02 -3.67
CA GLU A 30 -8.60 -14.37 -4.71
C GLU A 30 -9.14 -13.00 -4.26
N GLU A 31 -9.52 -12.87 -2.99
CA GLU A 31 -10.17 -11.67 -2.46
C GLU A 31 -9.21 -10.71 -1.73
N GLY A 32 -7.95 -11.11 -1.52
CA GLY A 32 -7.02 -10.31 -0.72
C GLY A 32 -5.75 -11.05 -0.27
N PHE A 33 -5.21 -10.63 0.87
CA PHE A 33 -3.94 -11.11 1.39
C PHE A 33 -4.06 -11.47 2.86
N ILE A 34 -3.35 -12.52 3.27
CA ILE A 34 -3.04 -12.77 4.67
C ILE A 34 -1.63 -12.31 4.93
N VAL A 35 -1.46 -11.40 5.88
CA VAL A 35 -0.16 -10.91 6.34
C VAL A 35 0.07 -11.42 7.75
N ASN A 36 1.24 -12.02 7.99
CA ASN A 36 1.67 -12.37 9.34
C ASN A 36 2.74 -11.38 9.79
N ASN A 37 2.42 -10.51 10.74
CA ASN A 37 3.36 -9.54 11.27
C ASN A 37 3.53 -9.77 12.77
N GLU A 38 4.75 -10.08 13.22
CA GLU A 38 5.10 -10.21 14.65
C GLU A 38 4.19 -11.14 15.49
N GLY A 39 3.61 -12.16 14.85
CA GLY A 39 2.71 -13.14 15.52
C GLY A 39 1.22 -12.82 15.42
N GLU A 40 0.87 -11.68 14.82
CA GLU A 40 -0.51 -11.34 14.47
C GLU A 40 -0.79 -11.66 13.00
N THR A 41 -1.89 -12.37 12.76
CA THR A 41 -2.38 -12.67 11.41
C THR A 41 -3.50 -11.71 11.07
N MET A 42 -3.29 -10.89 10.04
CA MET A 42 -4.28 -9.96 9.52
C MET A 42 -4.70 -10.35 8.11
N PHE A 43 -5.98 -10.16 7.81
CA PHE A 43 -6.51 -10.26 6.45
C PHE A 43 -6.72 -8.85 5.90
N LEU A 44 -6.22 -8.60 4.70
CA LEU A 44 -6.38 -7.35 3.97
C LEU A 44 -7.09 -7.63 2.65
N ASP A 45 -8.16 -6.89 2.38
CA ASP A 45 -8.82 -6.91 1.09
C ASP A 45 -8.76 -5.54 0.40
N SER A 46 -9.37 -5.43 -0.78
CA SER A 46 -9.38 -4.17 -1.53
C SER A 46 -10.01 -3.00 -0.74
N GLN A 47 -11.00 -3.23 0.13
CA GLN A 47 -11.69 -2.18 0.88
C GLN A 47 -10.74 -1.46 1.84
N ASP A 48 -9.80 -2.18 2.46
CA ASP A 48 -8.78 -1.59 3.34
C ASP A 48 -7.93 -0.51 2.65
N PHE A 49 -7.82 -0.57 1.32
CA PHE A 49 -7.01 0.35 0.53
C PHE A 49 -7.78 1.57 0.02
N ILE A 50 -9.12 1.54 0.02
CA ILE A 50 -9.93 2.59 -0.63
C ILE A 50 -9.68 3.94 0.00
N ASP A 51 -9.81 4.04 1.32
CA ASP A 51 -9.64 5.30 2.04
C ASP A 51 -8.20 5.84 1.91
N PHE A 52 -7.22 4.94 1.97
CA PHE A 52 -5.82 5.30 1.79
C PHE A 52 -5.59 5.88 0.40
N TRP A 53 -6.08 5.20 -0.64
CA TRP A 53 -5.86 5.60 -2.02
C TRP A 53 -6.61 6.88 -2.39
N CYS A 54 -7.84 7.04 -1.89
CA CYS A 54 -8.60 8.29 -2.04
C CYS A 54 -7.84 9.49 -1.46
N LYS A 55 -7.26 9.35 -0.25
CA LYS A 55 -6.42 10.39 0.36
C LYS A 55 -5.18 10.67 -0.49
N MET A 56 -4.52 9.62 -0.98
CA MET A 56 -3.34 9.76 -1.83
C MET A 56 -3.66 10.52 -3.13
N LEU A 57 -4.78 10.21 -3.78
CA LEU A 57 -5.20 10.90 -5.01
C LEU A 57 -5.59 12.35 -4.77
N LEU A 58 -6.20 12.66 -3.62
CA LEU A 58 -6.65 14.01 -3.27
C LEU A 58 -5.48 14.92 -2.88
N TYR A 59 -4.61 14.44 -1.99
CA TYR A 59 -3.53 15.24 -1.41
C TYR A 59 -2.22 15.11 -2.17
N ARG A 60 -2.06 14.07 -2.99
CA ARG A 60 -0.81 13.64 -3.63
C ARG A 60 0.31 13.22 -2.67
N GLU A 61 0.06 13.29 -1.37
CA GLU A 61 1.00 12.91 -0.35
C GLU A 61 0.28 12.43 0.91
N ILE A 62 0.92 11.52 1.65
CA ILE A 62 0.47 11.05 2.97
C ILE A 62 1.69 11.03 3.88
N ASP A 63 1.65 11.80 4.96
CA ASP A 63 2.67 11.83 6.00
C ASP A 63 2.34 10.84 7.14
N MET A 64 3.23 9.87 7.35
CA MET A 64 3.14 8.84 8.38
C MET A 64 4.18 9.00 9.49
N SER A 65 5.08 9.98 9.37
CA SER A 65 6.17 10.24 10.33
C SER A 65 5.68 10.51 11.76
N SER A 66 4.44 11.00 11.90
CA SER A 66 3.81 11.36 13.18
C SER A 66 2.79 10.33 13.70
N LYS A 67 2.49 9.26 12.95
CA LYS A 67 1.25 8.47 13.15
C LYS A 67 1.42 6.95 13.29
N LEU A 68 2.61 6.41 13.08
CA LEU A 68 2.88 4.97 13.17
C LEU A 68 2.48 4.33 14.52
N ASN A 69 2.35 5.11 15.60
CA ASN A 69 2.01 4.60 16.93
C ASN A 69 0.51 4.64 17.33
N ASN A 70 -0.39 5.24 16.52
CA ASN A 70 -1.78 5.51 16.94
C ASN A 70 -2.87 5.15 15.91
N GLN A 71 -2.54 4.45 14.82
CA GLN A 71 -3.51 4.03 13.79
C GLN A 71 -3.72 2.52 13.81
N ASN A 72 -4.90 2.09 13.32
CA ASN A 72 -5.27 0.68 13.14
C ASN A 72 -4.19 -0.07 12.36
N ASP A 73 -3.83 -1.28 12.79
CA ASP A 73 -2.76 -2.11 12.25
C ASP A 73 -2.91 -2.35 10.73
N ASN A 74 -4.15 -2.43 10.24
CA ASN A 74 -4.45 -2.50 8.80
C ASN A 74 -3.88 -1.30 8.02
N PHE A 75 -3.96 -0.10 8.56
CA PHE A 75 -3.50 1.12 7.87
C PHE A 75 -1.97 1.13 7.72
N ASN A 76 -1.25 0.66 8.74
CA ASN A 76 0.20 0.50 8.70
C ASN A 76 0.61 -0.54 7.63
N LEU A 77 -0.11 -1.66 7.53
CA LEU A 77 0.16 -2.65 6.49
C LEU A 77 -0.14 -2.13 5.08
N VAL A 78 -1.26 -1.41 4.90
CA VAL A 78 -1.60 -0.77 3.62
C VAL A 78 -0.49 0.20 3.21
N TYR A 79 0.03 1.00 4.14
CA TYR A 79 1.18 1.87 3.90
C TYR A 79 2.41 1.07 3.44
N MET A 80 2.77 -0.01 4.15
CA MET A 80 3.91 -0.85 3.81
C MET A 80 3.80 -1.48 2.41
N LEU A 81 2.58 -1.80 1.98
CA LEU A 81 2.32 -2.36 0.66
C LEU A 81 2.35 -1.28 -0.43
N VAL A 82 1.68 -0.15 -0.20
CA VAL A 82 1.56 0.95 -1.17
C VAL A 82 2.91 1.63 -1.44
N ARG A 83 3.80 1.72 -0.44
CA ARG A 83 5.13 2.36 -0.61
C ARG A 83 6.03 1.67 -1.65
N GLN A 84 5.76 0.40 -1.96
CA GLN A 84 6.54 -0.39 -2.92
C GLN A 84 6.06 -0.21 -4.37
N LEU A 85 4.98 0.54 -4.60
CA LEU A 85 4.46 0.77 -5.94
C LEU A 85 5.41 1.65 -6.76
N PRO A 86 5.57 1.38 -8.06
CA PRO A 86 6.58 2.03 -8.91
C PRO A 86 6.35 3.52 -9.16
N TYR A 87 5.18 4.05 -8.77
CA TYR A 87 4.80 5.46 -8.90
C TYR A 87 4.65 6.16 -7.54
N ILE A 88 5.08 5.52 -6.46
CA ILE A 88 5.13 6.08 -5.12
C ILE A 88 6.58 6.29 -4.73
N GLU A 89 6.89 7.48 -4.22
CA GLU A 89 8.17 7.78 -3.58
C GLU A 89 7.96 7.92 -2.07
N GLU A 90 8.87 7.34 -1.29
CA GLU A 90 8.93 7.52 0.16
C GLU A 90 10.11 8.42 0.53
N ASN A 91 9.86 9.49 1.28
CA ASN A 91 10.90 10.33 1.86
C ASN A 91 10.53 10.68 3.31
N GLN A 92 11.38 10.29 4.27
CA GLN A 92 11.20 10.58 5.70
C GLN A 92 9.80 10.20 6.24
N GLY A 93 9.27 9.04 5.84
CA GLY A 93 7.95 8.57 6.28
C GLY A 93 6.76 9.23 5.55
N LYS A 94 7.03 10.05 4.53
CA LYS A 94 6.02 10.66 3.67
C LYS A 94 5.97 9.96 2.32
N LEU A 95 4.82 9.42 1.96
CA LEU A 95 4.58 8.88 0.61
C LEU A 95 4.10 10.00 -0.31
N THR A 96 4.62 10.04 -1.52
CA THR A 96 4.23 11.00 -2.56
C THR A 96 3.88 10.26 -3.84
N LEU A 97 2.75 10.64 -4.45
CA LEU A 97 2.34 10.11 -5.76
C LEU A 97 3.05 10.88 -6.89
N MET A 98 3.93 10.19 -7.62
CA MET A 98 4.70 10.79 -8.70
C MET A 98 3.81 11.24 -9.86
N SER A 99 4.08 12.43 -10.39
CA SER A 99 3.31 13.03 -11.49
C SER A 99 3.66 12.42 -12.86
N SER A 100 4.90 11.94 -13.04
CA SER A 100 5.43 11.44 -14.32
C SER A 100 4.82 10.10 -14.77
N PHE A 101 4.21 9.34 -13.86
CA PHE A 101 3.51 8.09 -14.19
C PHE A 101 2.10 8.33 -14.76
N VAL A 102 1.62 9.57 -14.75
CA VAL A 102 0.26 9.93 -15.19
C VAL A 102 0.16 10.11 -16.71
N GLU A 103 1.28 10.24 -17.43
CA GLU A 103 1.29 10.63 -18.86
C GLU A 103 1.63 9.51 -19.85
N LYS A 104 1.81 8.26 -19.40
CA LYS A 104 2.07 7.13 -20.30
C LYS A 104 1.12 5.99 -20.03
N HIS A 105 -0.15 6.12 -20.43
CA HIS A 105 -1.03 5.03 -20.90
C HIS A 105 -2.27 5.62 -21.55
#